data_AF-A0A963TD15-F1
#
_entry.id   AF-A0A963TD15-F1
#
_cell.length_a   1.000
_cell.length_b   1.000
_cell.length_c   1.000
_cell.angle_alpha   90.00
_cell.angle_beta   90.00
_cell.angle_gamma   90.00
#
_symmetry.space_group_name_H-M   'P 1'
#
loop_
_entity.id
_entity.type
_entity.pdbx_description
1 polymer ?
#
loop_
_entity_poly.entity_id
_entity_poly.type
_entity_poly.pdbx_seq_one_letter_code
_entity_poly.pdbx_strand_id
1 'polypeptide(L)'
;MDNIIGKKYIINSNEFVDHDVFATLISVDLEKNIALFCMDEPLINKTTVYRHAVVSVRLSKNNIGELSRNEFLLCSVTWVPEEIFSSNCPFNLRWWRGGGAVIADVILVS
;
A
#
# COMPACT_ATOMS: atom_id res chain seq x y z
N MET A 1 -11.27 1.97 17.94
CA MET A 1 -10.53 1.50 16.75
C MET A 1 -9.07 1.78 17.04
N ASP A 2 -8.20 0.79 16.95
CA ASP A 2 -6.78 1.00 17.26
C ASP A 2 -6.17 1.96 16.24
N ASN A 3 -5.31 2.87 16.68
CA ASN A 3 -4.64 3.78 15.76
C ASN A 3 -3.65 2.98 14.89
N ILE A 4 -4.02 2.73 13.63
CA ILE A 4 -3.18 2.02 12.66
C ILE A 4 -2.21 2.94 11.92
N ILE A 5 -2.50 4.25 11.87
CA ILE A 5 -1.66 5.24 11.18
C ILE A 5 -0.37 5.42 11.98
N GLY A 6 0.76 5.52 11.26
CA GLY A 6 2.11 5.60 11.79
C GLY A 6 2.72 4.24 12.15
N LYS A 7 1.97 3.15 12.04
CA LYS A 7 2.52 1.79 12.22
C LYS A 7 3.27 1.34 10.96
N LYS A 8 4.25 0.46 11.17
CA LYS A 8 5.03 -0.17 10.11
C LYS A 8 4.40 -1.48 9.67
N TYR A 9 4.50 -1.73 8.38
CA TYR A 9 3.98 -2.92 7.74
C TYR A 9 4.99 -3.43 6.71
N ILE A 10 4.87 -4.71 6.39
CA ILE A 10 5.55 -5.35 5.28
C ILE A 10 4.52 -5.55 4.17
N ILE A 11 4.86 -5.14 2.96
CA ILE A 11 4.20 -5.57 1.74
C ILE A 11 5.07 -6.69 1.17
N ASN A 12 4.55 -7.92 1.15
CA ASN A 12 5.31 -9.08 0.68
C ASN A 12 5.73 -8.93 -0.79
N SER A 13 6.86 -9.56 -1.11
CA SER A 13 7.30 -9.77 -2.50
C SER A 13 6.17 -10.32 -3.40
N ASN A 14 6.16 -9.91 -4.65
CA ASN A 14 5.08 -10.12 -5.62
C ASN A 14 5.62 -10.00 -7.06
N GLU A 15 4.75 -10.08 -8.07
CA GLU A 15 5.17 -10.01 -9.47
C GLU A 15 5.78 -8.66 -9.91
N PHE A 16 5.65 -7.60 -9.11
CA PHE A 16 6.22 -6.28 -9.39
C PHE A 16 7.52 -5.99 -8.64
N VAL A 17 7.71 -6.57 -7.46
CA VAL A 17 8.90 -6.41 -6.62
C VAL A 17 9.28 -7.75 -5.98
N ASP A 18 10.54 -8.16 -6.14
CA ASP A 18 11.05 -9.49 -5.77
C ASP A 18 11.52 -9.62 -4.32
N HIS A 19 11.31 -8.58 -3.51
CA HIS A 19 11.67 -8.52 -2.10
C HIS A 19 10.56 -7.86 -1.29
N ASP A 20 10.58 -8.09 0.02
CA ASP A 20 9.62 -7.50 0.95
C ASP A 20 9.89 -6.01 1.11
N VAL A 21 8.81 -5.22 1.08
CA VAL A 21 8.87 -3.76 1.18
C VAL A 21 8.35 -3.32 2.53
N PHE A 22 9.22 -2.71 3.33
CA PHE A 22 8.85 -2.07 4.59
C PHE A 22 8.23 -0.70 4.31
N ALA A 23 7.07 -0.44 4.89
CA ALA A 23 6.35 0.80 4.69
C ALA A 23 5.56 1.23 5.92
N THR A 24 5.44 2.53 6.10
CA THR A 24 4.62 3.14 7.14
C THR A 24 3.24 3.51 6.59
N LEU A 25 2.18 3.14 7.31
CA LEU A 25 0.82 3.56 6.98
C LEU A 25 0.64 5.06 7.32
N ILE A 26 0.39 5.90 6.32
CA ILE A 26 0.31 7.36 6.53
C ILE A 26 -1.10 7.95 6.39
N SER A 27 -2.03 7.25 5.72
CA SER A 27 -3.42 7.69 5.60
C SER A 27 -4.36 6.52 5.31
N VAL A 28 -5.63 6.65 5.68
CA VAL A 28 -6.68 5.66 5.42
C VAL A 28 -7.99 6.34 5.01
N ASP A 29 -8.72 5.70 4.11
CA ASP A 29 -10.11 6.01 3.78
C ASP A 29 -10.91 4.72 4.01
N LEU A 30 -11.55 4.66 5.19
CA LEU A 30 -12.30 3.49 5.65
C LEU A 30 -13.57 3.25 4.83
N GLU A 31 -14.18 4.30 4.28
CA GLU A 31 -15.37 4.17 3.43
C GLU A 31 -15.01 3.49 2.12
N LYS A 32 -13.84 3.81 1.56
CA LYS A 32 -13.33 3.18 0.33
C LYS A 32 -12.52 1.91 0.59
N ASN A 33 -12.27 1.53 1.85
CA ASN A 33 -11.37 0.44 2.23
C ASN A 33 -9.99 0.53 1.55
N ILE A 34 -9.41 1.72 1.58
CA ILE A 34 -8.07 1.99 1.04
C ILE A 34 -7.15 2.64 2.06
N ALA A 35 -5.85 2.44 1.85
CA ALA A 35 -4.77 2.90 2.68
C ALA A 35 -3.64 3.45 1.80
N LEU A 36 -2.92 4.44 2.33
CA LEU A 36 -1.73 5.00 1.72
C LEU A 36 -0.52 4.62 2.58
N PHE A 37 0.45 4.00 1.92
CA PHE A 37 1.71 3.61 2.52
C PHE A 37 2.83 4.47 1.95
N CYS A 38 3.77 4.84 2.81
CA CYS A 38 5.05 5.45 2.44
C CYS A 38 6.14 4.42 2.71
N MET A 39 6.93 4.06 1.70
CA MET A 39 8.00 3.08 1.86
C MET A 39 9.12 3.67 2.73
N ASP A 40 9.70 2.85 3.60
CA ASP A 40 10.83 3.24 4.43
C ASP A 40 12.06 3.55 3.54
N GLU A 41 12.23 2.78 2.46
CA GLU A 41 13.22 3.00 1.40
C GLU A 41 12.52 3.08 0.03
N PRO A 42 12.94 3.95 -0.89
CA PRO A 42 12.34 4.04 -2.22
C PRO A 42 12.50 2.75 -3.00
N LEU A 43 11.40 2.24 -3.56
CA LEU A 43 11.45 1.13 -4.51
C LEU A 43 11.83 1.68 -5.89
N ILE A 44 12.86 1.11 -6.51
CA ILE A 44 13.28 1.46 -7.87
C ILE A 44 12.95 0.28 -8.79
N ASN A 45 12.06 0.49 -9.75
CA ASN A 45 11.78 -0.49 -10.80
C ASN A 45 12.13 0.12 -12.16
N LYS A 46 13.14 -0.46 -12.82
CA LYS A 46 13.76 0.07 -14.05
C LYS A 46 14.29 1.49 -13.85
N THR A 47 13.52 2.49 -14.29
CA THR A 47 13.86 3.92 -14.24
C THR A 47 12.90 4.72 -13.37
N THR A 48 11.88 4.08 -12.80
CA THR A 48 10.83 4.75 -12.04
C THR A 48 11.03 4.52 -10.56
N VAL A 49 10.91 5.59 -9.79
CA VAL A 49 11.01 5.59 -8.32
C VAL A 49 9.60 5.58 -7.73
N TYR A 50 9.40 4.74 -6.72
CA TYR A 50 8.14 4.58 -6.01
C TYR A 50 8.38 4.80 -4.52
N ARG A 51 7.78 5.86 -3.98
CA ARG A 51 7.78 6.18 -2.54
C ARG A 51 6.43 6.00 -1.87
N HIS A 52 5.39 5.75 -2.67
CA HIS A 52 4.05 5.53 -2.16
C HIS A 52 3.39 4.32 -2.81
N ALA A 53 2.57 3.64 -2.03
CA ALA A 53 1.64 2.64 -2.53
C ALA A 53 0.23 2.92 -2.01
N VAL A 54 -0.76 2.80 -2.89
CA VAL A 54 -2.17 2.76 -2.50
C VAL A 54 -2.58 1.30 -2.38
N VAL A 55 -3.06 0.93 -1.21
CA VAL A 55 -3.44 -0.43 -0.85
C VAL A 55 -4.95 -0.47 -0.67
N SER A 56 -5.61 -1.46 -1.25
CA SER A 56 -7.04 -1.70 -1.09
C SER A 56 -7.29 -3.15 -0.71
N VAL A 57 -8.19 -3.38 0.24
CA VAL A 57 -8.53 -4.74 0.65
C VAL A 57 -9.20 -5.49 -0.50
N ARG A 58 -8.71 -6.70 -0.79
CA ARG A 58 -9.19 -7.44 -1.97
C ARG A 58 -10.57 -8.09 -1.76
N LEU A 59 -10.81 -8.59 -0.55
CA LEU A 59 -12.02 -9.32 -0.20
C LEU A 59 -13.04 -8.39 0.45
N SER A 60 -14.29 -8.42 -0.02
CA SER A 60 -15.36 -7.54 0.46
C SER A 60 -15.76 -7.74 1.92
N LYS A 61 -15.41 -8.88 2.51
CA LYS A 61 -15.69 -9.20 3.92
C LYS A 61 -14.68 -8.58 4.88
N ASN A 62 -13.53 -8.14 4.37
CA ASN A 62 -12.44 -7.62 5.17
C ASN A 62 -12.47 -6.09 5.17
N ASN A 63 -11.87 -5.49 6.19
CA ASN A 63 -11.77 -4.04 6.34
C ASN A 63 -10.31 -3.62 6.53
N ILE A 64 -9.93 -2.46 6.00
CA ILE A 64 -8.53 -1.98 6.12
C ILE A 64 -8.14 -1.71 7.58
N GLY A 65 -9.12 -1.44 8.45
CA GLY A 65 -8.95 -1.33 9.90
C GLY A 65 -8.48 -2.63 10.57
N GLU A 66 -8.69 -3.78 9.93
CA GLU A 66 -8.25 -5.09 10.46
C GLU A 66 -6.73 -5.28 10.41
N LEU A 67 -5.99 -4.40 9.71
CA LEU A 67 -4.53 -4.33 9.76
C LEU A 67 -3.98 -4.16 11.19
N SER A 68 -4.79 -3.69 12.13
CA SER A 68 -4.43 -3.62 13.56
C SER A 68 -4.38 -4.97 14.28
N ARG A 69 -5.05 -5.99 13.73
CA ARG A 69 -5.41 -7.22 14.45
C ARG A 69 -5.00 -8.49 13.71
N ASN A 70 -5.00 -8.45 12.39
CA ASN A 70 -4.68 -9.60 11.57
C ASN A 70 -3.17 -9.75 11.44
N GLU A 71 -2.70 -10.99 11.45
CA GLU A 71 -1.32 -11.32 11.13
C GLU A 71 -0.98 -10.92 9.68
N PHE A 72 -1.95 -11.01 8.75
CA PHE A 72 -1.80 -10.56 7.37
C PHE A 72 -3.14 -10.19 6.75
N LEU A 73 -3.10 -9.33 5.72
CA LEU A 73 -4.28 -8.95 4.93
C LEU A 73 -3.97 -8.96 3.44
N LEU A 74 -4.70 -9.79 2.68
CA LEU A 74 -4.57 -9.86 1.23
C LEU A 74 -5.15 -8.60 0.57
N CYS A 75 -4.29 -7.83 -0.08
CA CYS A 75 -4.63 -6.54 -0.65
C CYS A 75 -4.28 -6.45 -2.15
N SER A 76 -5.02 -5.60 -2.86
CA SER A 76 -4.54 -4.99 -4.09
C SER A 76 -3.57 -3.88 -3.72
N VAL A 77 -2.34 -3.93 -4.22
CA VAL A 77 -1.31 -2.93 -4.00
C VAL A 77 -1.03 -2.23 -5.32
N THR A 78 -1.17 -0.91 -5.36
CA THR A 78 -0.80 -0.08 -6.51
C THR A 78 0.36 0.82 -6.16
N TRP A 79 1.53 0.52 -6.72
CA TRP A 79 2.75 1.31 -6.63
C TRP A 79 2.58 2.62 -7.40
N VAL A 80 2.72 3.75 -6.73
CA VAL A 80 2.51 5.09 -7.31
C VAL A 80 3.88 5.69 -7.67
N PRO A 81 4.17 5.96 -8.96
CA PRO A 81 5.37 6.66 -9.38
C PRO A 81 5.48 8.00 -8.65
N GLU A 82 6.69 8.32 -8.19
CA GLU A 82 6.96 9.55 -7.44
C GLU A 82 6.57 10.80 -8.22
N GLU A 83 6.81 10.81 -9.55
CA GLU A 83 6.44 11.89 -10.46
C GLU A 83 4.92 12.13 -10.60
N ILE A 84 4.10 11.13 -10.26
CA ILE A 84 2.63 11.19 -10.37
C ILE A 84 1.97 11.46 -9.02
N PHE A 85 2.65 11.14 -7.92
CA PHE A 85 2.10 11.29 -6.58
C PHE A 85 1.76 12.76 -6.26
N SER A 86 0.61 12.97 -5.61
CA SER A 86 0.21 14.29 -5.11
C SER A 86 -0.39 14.17 -3.72
N SER A 87 0.19 14.90 -2.75
CA SER A 87 -0.31 14.96 -1.38
C SER A 87 -1.71 15.55 -1.25
N ASN A 88 -2.15 16.36 -2.22
CA ASN A 88 -3.50 16.93 -2.25
C ASN A 88 -4.57 15.89 -2.65
N CYS A 89 -4.17 14.85 -3.38
CA CYS A 89 -5.05 13.81 -3.91
C CYS A 89 -4.36 12.42 -3.82
N PRO A 90 -4.00 11.94 -2.62
CA PRO A 90 -3.04 10.85 -2.47
C PRO A 90 -3.55 9.48 -2.93
N PHE A 91 -4.88 9.31 -2.99
CA PHE A 91 -5.55 8.10 -3.46
C PHE A 91 -5.93 8.15 -4.95
N ASN A 92 -5.51 9.18 -5.68
CA ASN A 92 -5.88 9.34 -7.07
C ASN A 92 -5.12 8.34 -7.96
N LEU A 93 -5.81 7.29 -8.39
CA LEU A 93 -5.30 6.29 -9.32
C LEU A 93 -5.83 6.47 -10.75
N ARG A 94 -6.44 7.62 -11.10
CA ARG A 94 -7.01 7.85 -12.44
C ARG A 94 -5.97 7.88 -13.57
N TRP A 95 -4.70 8.04 -13.24
CA TRP A 95 -3.57 8.00 -14.16
C TRP A 95 -3.16 6.57 -14.54
N TRP A 96 -3.55 5.56 -13.74
CA TRP A 96 -3.10 4.19 -13.92
C TRP A 96 -3.61 3.59 -15.24
N ARG A 97 -2.71 2.97 -16.00
CA ARG A 97 -2.99 2.37 -17.32
C ARG A 97 -2.46 0.94 -17.44
N GLY A 98 -2.18 0.27 -16.31
CA GLY A 98 -1.59 -1.07 -16.26
C GLY A 98 -0.15 -1.07 -15.75
N GLY A 99 0.30 -2.21 -15.20
CA GLY A 99 1.59 -2.35 -14.51
C GLY A 99 1.58 -1.69 -13.12
N GLY A 100 2.47 -2.11 -12.21
CA GLY A 100 2.56 -1.53 -10.86
C GLY A 100 1.34 -1.75 -9.97
N ALA A 101 0.37 -2.59 -10.37
CA ALA A 101 -0.72 -3.03 -9.52
C ALA A 101 -0.66 -4.56 -9.41
N VAL A 102 -0.62 -5.06 -8.18
CA VAL A 102 -0.39 -6.47 -7.85
C VAL A 102 -1.30 -6.89 -6.71
N ILE A 103 -1.40 -8.19 -6.47
CA ILE A 103 -1.99 -8.73 -5.25
C ILE A 103 -0.85 -9.14 -4.32
N ALA A 104 -0.86 -8.64 -3.08
CA ALA A 104 0.14 -8.96 -2.08
C ALA A 104 -0.46 -8.97 -0.68
N ASP A 105 0.16 -9.74 0.21
CA ASP A 105 -0.15 -9.69 1.64
C ASP A 105 0.49 -8.45 2.27
N VAL A 106 -0.27 -7.79 3.12
CA VAL A 106 0.18 -6.67 3.96
C VAL A 106 0.16 -7.11 5.41
N ILE A 107 1.30 -7.06 6.07
CA ILE A 107 1.56 -7.66 7.38
C ILE A 107 1.98 -6.58 8.35
N LEU A 108 1.39 -6.55 9.55
CA LEU A 108 1.82 -5.64 10.61
C LEU A 108 3.19 -6.07 11.15
N VAL A 109 4.14 -5.13 11.23
CA VAL A 109 5.41 -5.37 11.93
C VAL A 109 5.17 -5.14 13.41
N SER A 110 5.35 -6.19 14.21
CA SER A 110 5.22 -6.17 15.68
C SER A 110 6.27 -5.31 16.37
#